data_AF-A0A327J8K7-F1
#
_entry.id   AF-A0A327J8K7-F1
#
_cell.length_a   1.000
_cell.length_b   1.000
_cell.length_c   1.000
_cell.angle_alpha   90.00
_cell.angle_beta   90.00
_cell.angle_gamma   90.00
#
_symmetry.space_group_name_H-M   'P 1'
#
loop_
_entity.id
_entity.type
_entity.pdbx_description
1 polymer ?
#
loop_
_entity_poly.entity_id
_entity_poly.type
_entity_poly.pdbx_seq_one_letter_code
_entity_poly.pdbx_strand_id
1 'polypeptide(L)'
;MGMAASQARFLNLTARKTNIEYEGQQINQQRTALSNESANLYNQMLSLSVPVPPNTNDYTKVEYAFMVPGTENEATVSQITKVKGTDNKYTVTYSYVEQEQGFNICPTTNQSTVDPTKVSITDNRDPKNVKSYQTYQITTATGKVLKLYKYGEVTSADAQHKDAYDNLCNGTGDMYMANIGTDEKPNYQYYKGSDLDKAVGTTGNGKASYYSAGTVTVPKTESYSPCLITRDKNNRVSSFTYTPADGDSQEFAVTTKTITDDAAYNDAMNEYTYQNYLYEQQMNQINAKTSVVQAQDRELELRLKQLDTEHNAVQTEMESVKAVCKKNTEDSFKTFA
;
A
#
# COMPACT_ATOMS: atom_id res chain seq x y z
N MET A 1 -32.77 63.66 -54.95
CA MET A 1 -32.91 63.49 -53.48
C MET A 1 -32.57 64.81 -52.83
N GLY A 2 -33.38 65.30 -51.89
CA GLY A 2 -33.05 66.54 -51.16
C GLY A 2 -31.81 66.35 -50.29
N MET A 3 -31.01 67.42 -50.09
CA MET A 3 -29.75 67.38 -49.33
C MET A 3 -29.88 66.72 -47.95
N ALA A 4 -31.00 66.93 -47.25
CA ALA A 4 -31.25 66.32 -45.95
C ALA A 4 -31.33 64.78 -46.01
N ALA A 5 -31.92 64.22 -47.07
CA ALA A 5 -32.06 62.77 -47.21
C ALA A 5 -30.73 62.08 -47.52
N SER A 6 -29.87 62.71 -48.34
CA SER A 6 -28.55 62.17 -48.65
C SER A 6 -27.59 62.26 -47.46
N GLN A 7 -27.68 63.33 -46.65
CA GLN A 7 -26.93 63.45 -45.40
C GLN A 7 -27.40 62.44 -44.34
N ALA A 8 -28.71 62.23 -44.17
CA ALA A 8 -29.24 61.23 -43.25
C ALA A 8 -28.82 59.79 -43.64
N ARG A 9 -28.82 59.46 -44.94
CA ARG A 9 -28.33 58.16 -45.42
C ARG A 9 -26.82 58.00 -45.18
N PHE A 10 -26.03 59.05 -45.40
CA PHE A 10 -24.59 59.02 -45.13
C PHE A 10 -24.28 58.78 -43.64
N LEU A 11 -25.02 59.43 -42.74
CA LEU A 11 -24.92 59.20 -41.29
C LEU A 11 -25.26 57.75 -40.91
N ASN A 12 -26.34 57.19 -41.47
CA ASN A 12 -26.70 55.79 -41.22
C ASN A 12 -25.65 54.79 -41.74
N LEU A 13 -25.08 55.03 -42.93
CA LEU A 13 -24.00 54.19 -43.47
C LEU A 13 -22.72 54.31 -42.63
N THR A 14 -22.43 55.51 -42.11
CA THR A 14 -21.31 55.73 -41.20
C THR A 14 -21.49 54.94 -39.90
N ALA A 15 -22.68 55.00 -39.29
CA ALA A 15 -22.99 54.23 -38.10
C ALA A 15 -22.89 52.71 -38.34
N ARG A 16 -23.37 52.22 -39.49
CA ARG A 16 -23.26 50.80 -39.86
C ARG A 16 -21.80 50.39 -40.07
N LYS A 17 -20.98 51.21 -40.72
CA LYS A 17 -19.54 50.95 -40.90
C LYS A 17 -18.83 50.84 -39.56
N THR A 18 -19.07 51.79 -38.64
CA THR A 18 -18.50 51.75 -37.30
C THR A 18 -18.90 50.49 -36.53
N ASN A 19 -20.15 50.04 -36.65
CA ASN A 19 -20.58 48.77 -36.06
C ASN A 19 -19.84 47.56 -36.64
N ILE A 20 -19.69 47.48 -37.96
CA ILE A 20 -18.96 46.38 -38.63
C ILE A 20 -17.49 46.36 -38.19
N GLU A 21 -16.84 47.52 -38.12
CA GLU A 21 -15.45 47.64 -37.64
C GLU A 21 -15.32 47.20 -36.18
N TYR A 22 -16.30 47.58 -35.34
CA TYR A 22 -16.34 47.17 -33.94
C TYR A 22 -16.54 45.65 -33.79
N GLU A 23 -17.46 45.05 -34.54
CA GLU A 23 -17.64 43.59 -34.56
C GLU A 23 -16.38 42.86 -35.05
N GLY A 24 -15.72 43.36 -36.08
CA GLY A 24 -14.45 42.83 -36.58
C GLY A 24 -13.35 42.87 -35.51
N GLN A 25 -13.27 43.96 -34.73
CA GLN A 25 -12.33 44.05 -33.61
C GLN A 25 -12.64 43.02 -32.52
N GLN A 26 -13.91 42.83 -32.15
CA GLN A 26 -14.30 41.82 -31.17
C GLN A 26 -13.92 40.41 -31.61
N ILE A 27 -14.17 40.06 -32.88
CA ILE A 27 -13.81 38.75 -33.42
C ILE A 27 -12.29 38.55 -33.38
N ASN A 28 -11.49 39.54 -33.74
CA ASN A 28 -10.03 39.44 -33.66
C ASN A 28 -9.53 39.26 -32.21
N GLN A 29 -10.19 39.91 -31.23
CA GLN A 29 -9.90 39.68 -29.82
C GLN A 29 -10.24 38.24 -29.40
N GLN A 30 -11.40 37.72 -29.81
CA GLN A 30 -11.81 36.34 -29.54
C GLN A 30 -10.82 35.32 -30.16
N ARG A 31 -10.40 35.53 -31.41
CA ARG A 31 -9.40 34.68 -32.06
C ARG A 31 -8.04 34.71 -31.35
N THR A 32 -7.63 35.87 -30.85
CA THR A 32 -6.41 35.99 -30.03
C THR A 32 -6.53 35.20 -28.73
N ALA A 33 -7.70 35.24 -28.08
CA ALA A 33 -7.97 34.44 -26.89
C ALA A 33 -7.94 32.93 -27.17
N LEU A 34 -8.57 32.48 -28.27
CA LEU A 34 -8.54 31.09 -28.70
C LEU A 34 -7.13 30.61 -29.06
N SER A 35 -6.31 31.48 -29.66
CA SER A 35 -4.90 31.17 -29.95
C SER A 35 -4.10 30.93 -28.67
N ASN A 36 -4.31 31.76 -27.63
CA ASN A 36 -3.71 31.54 -26.31
C ASN A 36 -4.20 30.25 -25.66
N GLU A 37 -5.49 29.92 -25.81
CA GLU A 37 -6.05 28.65 -25.32
C GLU A 37 -5.43 27.44 -26.03
N SER A 38 -5.27 27.51 -27.36
CA SER A 38 -4.60 26.46 -28.15
C SER A 38 -3.15 26.27 -27.71
N ALA A 39 -2.41 27.35 -27.42
CA ALA A 39 -1.04 27.27 -26.91
C ALA A 39 -0.99 26.62 -25.52
N ASN A 40 -1.95 26.93 -24.66
CA ASN A 40 -2.06 26.30 -23.34
C ASN A 40 -2.38 24.81 -23.43
N LEU A 41 -3.30 24.39 -24.30
CA LEU A 41 -3.62 22.98 -24.54
C LEU A 41 -2.40 22.22 -25.09
N TYR A 42 -1.62 22.83 -25.97
CA TYR A 42 -0.38 22.25 -26.49
C TYR A 42 0.68 22.07 -25.38
N ASN A 43 0.85 23.07 -24.52
CA ASN A 43 1.75 22.97 -23.36
C ASN A 43 1.30 21.88 -22.38
N GLN A 44 -0.02 21.75 -22.14
CA GLN A 44 -0.56 20.66 -21.33
C GLN A 44 -0.22 19.30 -21.94
N MET A 45 -0.40 19.13 -23.26
CA MET A 45 -0.05 17.90 -23.96
C MET A 45 1.43 17.53 -23.82
N LEU A 46 2.34 18.52 -23.90
CA LEU A 46 3.78 18.30 -23.72
C LEU A 46 4.17 17.98 -22.28
N SER A 47 3.41 18.47 -21.30
CA SER A 47 3.66 18.21 -19.88
C SER A 47 3.19 16.82 -19.42
N LEU A 48 2.35 16.14 -20.22
CA LEU A 48 1.88 14.79 -19.91
C LEU A 48 3.00 13.77 -20.14
N SER A 49 3.46 13.14 -19.05
CA SER A 49 4.40 12.02 -19.11
C SER A 49 3.68 10.70 -19.29
N VAL A 50 4.17 9.85 -20.19
CA VAL A 50 3.67 8.49 -20.35
C VAL A 50 4.09 7.66 -19.13
N PRO A 51 3.15 7.00 -18.43
CA PRO A 51 3.48 6.10 -17.33
C PRO A 51 4.38 4.95 -17.80
N VAL A 52 5.35 4.56 -16.98
CA VAL A 52 6.29 3.47 -17.30
C VAL A 52 5.86 2.21 -16.52
N PRO A 53 5.77 1.04 -17.16
CA PRO A 53 5.39 -0.19 -16.47
C PRO A 53 6.48 -0.63 -15.47
N PRO A 54 6.09 -1.19 -14.31
CA PRO A 54 7.05 -1.70 -13.32
C PRO A 54 7.81 -2.92 -13.87
N ASN A 55 9.10 -3.02 -13.56
CA ASN A 55 9.93 -4.15 -13.96
C ASN A 55 9.88 -5.24 -12.90
N THR A 56 9.58 -6.48 -13.29
CA THR A 56 9.54 -7.63 -12.37
C THR A 56 10.86 -7.82 -11.62
N ASN A 57 12.00 -7.53 -12.25
CA ASN A 57 13.32 -7.70 -11.65
C ASN A 57 13.54 -6.82 -10.41
N ASP A 58 12.92 -5.64 -10.35
CA ASP A 58 13.04 -4.72 -9.21
C ASP A 58 12.37 -5.28 -7.93
N TYR A 59 11.48 -6.27 -8.11
CA TYR A 59 10.79 -6.98 -7.05
C TYR A 59 11.33 -8.40 -6.83
N THR A 60 12.43 -8.77 -7.50
CA THR A 60 13.10 -10.06 -7.28
C THR A 60 14.29 -9.92 -6.34
N LYS A 61 14.36 -10.82 -5.36
CA LYS A 61 15.51 -10.97 -4.47
C LYS A 61 16.11 -12.35 -4.63
N VAL A 62 17.45 -12.40 -4.64
CA VAL A 62 18.21 -13.64 -4.61
C VAL A 62 18.46 -14.01 -3.15
N GLU A 63 17.96 -15.17 -2.74
CA GLU A 63 18.23 -15.78 -1.44
C GLU A 63 19.06 -17.04 -1.60
N TYR A 64 19.90 -17.32 -0.62
CA TYR A 64 20.76 -18.49 -0.58
C TYR A 64 20.28 -19.40 0.55
N ALA A 65 20.11 -20.68 0.28
CA ALA A 65 19.64 -21.66 1.27
C ALA A 65 20.51 -22.93 1.24
N PHE A 66 20.65 -23.60 2.38
CA PHE A 66 21.37 -24.87 2.49
C PHE A 66 20.76 -25.74 3.60
N MET A 67 21.05 -27.04 3.61
CA MET A 67 20.57 -27.96 4.65
C MET A 67 21.52 -27.94 5.85
N VAL A 68 20.99 -27.74 7.06
CA VAL A 68 21.79 -27.72 8.29
C VAL A 68 22.26 -29.15 8.61
N PRO A 69 23.55 -29.38 8.87
CA PRO A 69 24.10 -30.72 9.05
C PRO A 69 23.49 -31.40 10.28
N GLY A 70 23.09 -32.66 10.13
CA GLY A 70 22.47 -33.44 11.21
C GLY A 70 20.99 -33.14 11.47
N THR A 71 20.37 -32.28 10.65
CA THR A 71 18.91 -32.02 10.71
C THR A 71 18.30 -32.07 9.31
N GLU A 72 16.96 -32.18 9.23
CA GLU A 72 16.21 -32.04 7.97
C GLU A 72 15.79 -30.59 7.69
N ASN A 73 16.30 -29.61 8.45
CA ASN A 73 15.91 -28.21 8.35
C ASN A 73 16.68 -27.48 7.25
N GLU A 74 15.95 -26.75 6.41
CA GLU A 74 16.54 -25.84 5.43
C GLU A 74 16.81 -24.47 6.08
N ALA A 75 18.07 -24.03 6.05
CA ALA A 75 18.49 -22.71 6.53
C ALA A 75 18.61 -21.71 5.39
N THR A 76 18.19 -20.48 5.64
CA THR A 76 18.40 -19.33 4.77
C THR A 76 19.62 -18.54 5.23
N VAL A 77 20.53 -18.24 4.30
CA VAL A 77 21.71 -17.42 4.56
C VAL A 77 21.27 -15.96 4.61
N SER A 78 21.38 -15.35 5.78
CA SER A 78 20.99 -13.96 6.02
C SER A 78 22.10 -13.00 5.60
N GLN A 79 23.37 -13.35 5.84
CA GLN A 79 24.49 -12.46 5.57
C GLN A 79 25.80 -13.23 5.36
N ILE A 80 26.62 -12.75 4.42
CA ILE A 80 28.00 -13.23 4.19
C ILE A 80 28.94 -12.03 4.31
N THR A 81 29.82 -12.04 5.31
CA THR A 81 30.72 -10.91 5.61
C THR A 81 32.18 -11.34 5.54
N LYS A 82 33.03 -10.56 4.88
CA LYS A 82 34.48 -10.84 4.85
C LYS A 82 35.08 -10.61 6.25
N VAL A 83 35.87 -11.57 6.73
CA VAL A 83 36.58 -11.44 8.01
C VAL A 83 37.74 -10.45 7.82
N LYS A 84 37.82 -9.41 8.67
CA LYS A 84 38.87 -8.38 8.57
C LYS A 84 40.25 -9.00 8.80
N GLY A 85 41.23 -8.60 7.99
CA GLY A 85 42.64 -9.00 8.17
C GLY A 85 42.99 -10.42 7.70
N THR A 86 42.11 -11.10 6.96
CA THR A 86 42.39 -12.43 6.38
C THR A 86 42.03 -12.51 4.90
N ASP A 87 42.80 -13.29 4.14
CA ASP A 87 42.52 -13.55 2.73
C ASP A 87 41.42 -14.60 2.57
N ASN A 88 40.40 -14.25 1.78
CA ASN A 88 39.30 -15.12 1.34
C ASN A 88 38.52 -15.88 2.43
N LYS A 89 38.53 -15.40 3.68
CA LYS A 89 37.71 -15.94 4.78
C LYS A 89 36.47 -15.09 5.03
N TYR A 90 35.34 -15.75 5.25
CA TYR A 90 34.03 -15.14 5.43
C TYR A 90 33.31 -15.69 6.67
N THR A 91 32.45 -14.88 7.27
CA THR A 91 31.44 -15.32 8.24
C THR A 91 30.11 -15.46 7.51
N VAL A 92 29.51 -16.65 7.60
CA VAL A 92 28.18 -16.94 7.04
C VAL A 92 27.19 -16.99 8.19
N THR A 93 26.26 -16.04 8.23
CA THR A 93 25.15 -16.01 9.19
C THR A 93 23.91 -16.57 8.52
N TYR A 94 23.23 -17.51 9.19
CA TYR A 94 22.05 -18.18 8.67
C TYR A 94 20.95 -18.32 9.72
N SER A 95 19.73 -18.46 9.25
CA SER A 95 18.53 -18.64 10.08
C SER A 95 17.75 -19.85 9.61
N TYR A 96 17.21 -20.61 10.54
CA TYR A 96 16.31 -21.72 10.28
C TYR A 96 15.24 -21.78 11.37
N VAL A 97 14.19 -22.55 11.13
CA VAL A 97 13.16 -22.83 12.12
C VAL A 97 13.29 -24.27 12.58
N GLU A 98 13.12 -24.48 13.87
CA GLU A 98 13.07 -25.81 14.47
C GLU A 98 11.74 -26.01 15.19
N GLN A 99 11.24 -27.23 15.17
CA GLN A 99 10.08 -27.61 15.96
C GLN A 99 10.55 -28.19 17.28
N GLU A 100 10.30 -27.45 18.35
CA GLU A 100 10.58 -27.89 19.72
C GLU A 100 9.25 -28.20 20.44
N GLN A 101 9.31 -29.01 21.50
CA GLN A 101 8.16 -29.21 22.38
C GLN A 101 7.90 -27.91 23.17
N GLY A 102 6.66 -27.45 23.19
CA GLY A 102 6.28 -26.23 23.90
C GLY A 102 4.80 -26.18 24.26
N PHE A 103 4.35 -25.01 24.70
CA PHE A 103 3.00 -24.81 25.20
C PHE A 103 2.31 -23.68 24.44
N ASN A 104 1.38 -24.04 23.56
CA ASN A 104 0.69 -23.13 22.67
C ASN A 104 -0.47 -22.43 23.38
N ILE A 105 -0.57 -21.12 23.24
CA ILE A 105 -1.67 -20.32 23.77
C ILE A 105 -2.96 -20.55 22.98
N CYS A 106 -4.10 -20.61 23.66
CA CYS A 106 -5.39 -20.73 23.00
C CYS A 106 -5.73 -19.44 22.21
N PRO A 107 -6.44 -19.54 21.08
CA PRO A 107 -6.96 -18.37 20.38
C PRO A 107 -7.97 -17.62 21.26
N THR A 108 -8.17 -16.32 20.99
CA THR A 108 -9.08 -15.45 21.76
C THR A 108 -10.51 -15.99 21.81
N THR A 109 -10.97 -16.63 20.74
CA THR A 109 -12.30 -17.27 20.65
C THR A 109 -12.50 -18.42 21.62
N ASN A 110 -11.42 -19.07 22.07
CA ASN A 110 -11.46 -20.25 22.93
C ASN A 110 -11.07 -19.94 24.39
N GLN A 111 -10.89 -18.67 24.75
CA GLN A 111 -10.54 -18.29 26.13
C GLN A 111 -11.58 -18.78 27.13
N SER A 112 -11.09 -19.18 28.30
CA SER A 112 -11.95 -19.61 29.40
C SER A 112 -12.49 -18.40 30.15
N THR A 113 -13.76 -18.47 30.51
CA THR A 113 -14.40 -17.51 31.41
C THR A 113 -13.94 -17.79 32.84
N VAL A 114 -13.40 -16.80 33.54
CA VAL A 114 -12.96 -16.94 34.93
C VAL A 114 -14.06 -16.42 35.85
N ASP A 115 -14.38 -17.19 36.89
CA ASP A 115 -15.31 -16.77 37.93
C ASP A 115 -14.70 -15.61 38.73
N PRO A 116 -15.45 -14.53 39.00
CA PRO A 116 -14.96 -13.38 39.78
C PRO A 116 -14.62 -13.73 41.23
N THR A 117 -15.03 -14.91 41.72
CA THR A 117 -14.73 -15.36 43.08
C THR A 117 -13.93 -16.66 43.08
N LYS A 118 -12.91 -16.72 43.96
CA LYS A 118 -12.19 -17.97 44.22
C LYS A 118 -13.09 -18.95 44.95
N VAL A 119 -12.97 -20.23 44.61
CA VAL A 119 -13.76 -21.33 45.18
C VAL A 119 -12.88 -22.21 46.07
N SER A 120 -13.48 -22.73 47.15
CA SER A 120 -12.80 -23.67 48.03
C SER A 120 -12.77 -25.06 47.40
N ILE A 121 -11.61 -25.71 47.47
CA ILE A 121 -11.46 -27.12 47.12
C ILE A 121 -10.85 -27.88 48.30
N THR A 122 -11.33 -29.10 48.50
CA THR A 122 -10.75 -30.07 49.42
C THR A 122 -10.17 -31.19 48.58
N ASP A 123 -8.85 -31.31 48.59
CA ASP A 123 -8.13 -32.38 47.94
C ASP A 123 -8.04 -33.58 48.89
N ASN A 124 -8.70 -34.68 48.52
CA ASN A 124 -8.76 -35.92 49.31
C ASN A 124 -8.14 -37.11 48.55
N ARG A 125 -7.21 -36.84 47.63
CA ARG A 125 -6.49 -37.90 46.90
C ARG A 125 -5.52 -38.69 47.78
N ASP A 126 -5.05 -38.08 48.88
CA ASP A 126 -4.37 -38.77 49.98
C ASP A 126 -5.24 -38.72 51.24
N PRO A 127 -5.85 -39.85 51.67
CA PRO A 127 -6.68 -39.90 52.87
C PRO A 127 -5.94 -39.51 54.17
N LYS A 128 -4.60 -39.52 54.16
CA LYS A 128 -3.77 -39.17 55.32
C LYS A 128 -3.37 -37.70 55.35
N ASN A 129 -3.61 -36.94 54.27
CA ASN A 129 -3.19 -35.54 54.17
C ASN A 129 -4.19 -34.71 53.35
N VAL A 130 -5.40 -34.57 53.89
CA VAL A 130 -6.46 -33.73 53.31
C VAL A 130 -6.05 -32.27 53.34
N LYS A 131 -5.97 -31.63 52.16
CA LYS A 131 -5.65 -30.21 52.03
C LYS A 131 -6.87 -29.41 51.57
N SER A 132 -7.16 -28.31 52.24
CA SER A 132 -8.18 -27.35 51.80
C SER A 132 -7.53 -26.02 51.43
N TYR A 133 -7.80 -25.54 50.21
CA TYR A 133 -7.27 -24.29 49.70
C TYR A 133 -8.25 -23.59 48.76
N GLN A 134 -8.02 -22.30 48.52
CA GLN A 134 -8.79 -21.49 47.58
C GLN A 134 -8.16 -21.55 46.19
N THR A 135 -8.98 -21.73 45.16
CA THR A 135 -8.52 -21.81 43.76
C THR A 135 -9.48 -21.09 42.81
N TYR A 136 -9.08 -20.92 41.55
CA TYR A 136 -9.94 -20.35 40.51
C TYR A 136 -10.88 -21.40 39.94
N GLN A 137 -12.09 -20.96 39.59
CA GLN A 137 -13.04 -21.72 38.79
C GLN A 137 -13.14 -21.06 37.41
N ILE A 138 -13.23 -21.90 36.38
CA ILE A 138 -13.39 -21.45 35.01
C ILE A 138 -14.57 -22.13 34.33
N THR A 139 -15.10 -21.50 33.29
CA THR A 139 -15.99 -22.10 32.31
C THR A 139 -15.25 -22.10 30.97
N THR A 140 -14.93 -23.30 30.48
CA THR A 140 -14.30 -23.50 29.16
C THR A 140 -15.19 -22.99 28.02
N ALA A 141 -14.63 -22.81 26.83
CA ALA A 141 -15.39 -22.41 25.64
C ALA A 141 -16.53 -23.39 25.29
N THR A 142 -16.39 -24.67 25.67
CA THR A 142 -17.42 -25.70 25.49
C THR A 142 -18.49 -25.70 26.59
N GLY A 143 -18.47 -24.73 27.51
CA GLY A 143 -19.44 -24.61 28.61
C GLY A 143 -19.16 -25.49 29.83
N LYS A 144 -18.07 -26.27 29.83
CA LYS A 144 -17.69 -27.13 30.98
C LYS A 144 -17.10 -26.26 32.10
N VAL A 145 -17.68 -26.34 33.28
CA VAL A 145 -17.18 -25.66 34.49
C VAL A 145 -16.14 -26.54 35.18
N LEU A 146 -14.94 -26.00 35.41
CA LEU A 146 -13.80 -26.72 35.97
C LEU A 146 -13.13 -25.90 37.08
N LYS A 147 -12.66 -26.59 38.11
CA LYS A 147 -11.79 -26.02 39.16
C LYS A 147 -10.35 -26.23 38.75
N LEU A 148 -9.53 -25.20 38.93
CA LEU A 148 -8.11 -25.28 38.63
C LEU A 148 -7.31 -25.79 39.83
N TYR A 149 -6.17 -26.42 39.56
CA TYR A 149 -5.22 -26.90 40.57
C TYR A 149 -3.91 -26.16 40.45
N LYS A 150 -3.36 -25.66 41.55
CA LYS A 150 -2.06 -24.97 41.56
C LYS A 150 -0.93 -25.98 41.41
N TYR A 151 0.01 -25.70 40.51
CA TYR A 151 1.24 -26.47 40.37
C TYR A 151 2.06 -26.45 41.67
N GLY A 152 2.54 -27.62 42.11
CA GLY A 152 3.27 -27.81 43.37
C GLY A 152 2.41 -28.17 44.59
N GLU A 153 1.11 -27.85 44.58
CA GLU A 153 0.18 -28.26 45.66
C GLU A 153 -0.42 -29.66 45.44
N VAL A 154 -0.47 -30.08 44.18
CA VAL A 154 -0.96 -31.38 43.72
C VAL A 154 0.21 -32.12 43.08
N THR A 155 0.40 -33.38 43.48
CA THR A 155 1.53 -34.27 43.15
C THR A 155 2.24 -33.93 41.83
N SER A 156 3.42 -33.34 41.98
CA SER A 156 4.33 -32.81 40.96
C SER A 156 5.05 -33.86 40.11
N ALA A 157 4.50 -35.07 39.98
CA ALA A 157 5.23 -36.22 39.45
C ALA A 157 5.24 -36.32 37.91
N ASP A 158 4.38 -35.57 37.20
CA ASP A 158 4.36 -35.58 35.74
C ASP A 158 5.38 -34.58 35.16
N ALA A 159 6.31 -35.07 34.35
CA ALA A 159 7.32 -34.27 33.66
C ALA A 159 6.67 -33.16 32.82
N GLN A 160 5.50 -33.42 32.22
CA GLN A 160 4.81 -32.44 31.39
C GLN A 160 4.34 -31.21 32.18
N HIS A 161 3.92 -31.38 33.44
CA HIS A 161 3.54 -30.24 34.28
C HIS A 161 4.74 -29.41 34.70
N LYS A 162 5.88 -30.07 34.95
CA LYS A 162 7.13 -29.37 35.25
C LYS A 162 7.62 -28.56 34.04
N ASP A 163 7.60 -29.17 32.85
CA ASP A 163 8.00 -28.51 31.62
C ASP A 163 7.07 -27.32 31.31
N ALA A 164 5.76 -27.46 31.58
CA ALA A 164 4.81 -26.36 31.48
C ALA A 164 5.17 -25.21 32.42
N TYR A 165 5.48 -25.53 33.68
CA TYR A 165 5.85 -24.53 34.68
C TYR A 165 7.12 -23.77 34.28
N ASP A 166 8.15 -24.50 33.86
CA ASP A 166 9.42 -23.91 33.46
C ASP A 166 9.26 -23.03 32.20
N ASN A 167 8.46 -23.46 31.22
CA ASN A 167 8.22 -22.68 29.99
C ASN A 167 7.30 -21.46 30.20
N LEU A 168 6.22 -21.61 30.97
CA LEU A 168 5.23 -20.54 31.13
C LEU A 168 5.66 -19.49 32.16
N CYS A 169 6.33 -19.94 33.22
CA CYS A 169 6.63 -19.15 34.41
C CYS A 169 8.14 -18.96 34.63
N ASN A 170 9.03 -19.53 33.81
CA ASN A 170 10.49 -19.48 34.01
C ASN A 170 10.92 -19.94 35.42
N GLY A 171 10.18 -20.87 36.02
CA GLY A 171 10.42 -21.32 37.39
C GLY A 171 10.00 -20.32 38.49
N THR A 172 9.37 -19.20 38.12
CA THR A 172 8.96 -18.13 39.05
C THR A 172 7.49 -17.75 38.87
N GLY A 173 6.70 -17.80 39.95
CA GLY A 173 5.28 -17.45 39.94
C GLY A 173 4.34 -18.64 40.00
N ASP A 174 3.05 -18.37 39.81
CA ASP A 174 1.98 -19.34 40.00
C ASP A 174 1.44 -19.85 38.66
N MET A 175 1.37 -21.17 38.50
CA MET A 175 0.70 -21.84 37.38
C MET A 175 -0.46 -22.68 37.92
N TYR A 176 -1.58 -22.63 37.20
CA TYR A 176 -2.77 -23.41 37.48
C TYR A 176 -3.07 -24.35 36.33
N MET A 177 -3.63 -25.53 36.60
CA MET A 177 -3.92 -26.55 35.59
C MET A 177 -5.32 -27.15 35.74
N ALA A 178 -5.92 -27.60 34.65
CA ALA A 178 -7.14 -28.40 34.65
C ALA A 178 -7.08 -29.51 33.59
N ASN A 179 -7.57 -30.70 33.95
CA ASN A 179 -7.78 -31.79 32.99
C ASN A 179 -9.15 -31.60 32.31
N ILE A 180 -9.14 -31.30 31.02
CA ILE A 180 -10.35 -31.23 30.19
C ILE A 180 -10.74 -32.59 29.58
N GLY A 181 -9.81 -33.54 29.55
CA GLY A 181 -9.99 -34.90 29.05
C GLY A 181 -10.64 -35.84 30.07
N THR A 182 -10.30 -37.14 29.95
CA THR A 182 -10.72 -38.19 30.89
C THR A 182 -9.53 -38.65 31.73
N ASP A 183 -9.77 -39.45 32.77
CA ASP A 183 -8.69 -39.99 33.59
C ASP A 183 -7.82 -41.00 32.81
N GLU A 184 -8.39 -41.68 31.82
CA GLU A 184 -7.67 -42.62 30.93
C GLU A 184 -6.92 -41.91 29.79
N LYS A 185 -7.36 -40.71 29.41
CA LYS A 185 -6.73 -39.86 28.37
C LYS A 185 -6.72 -38.41 28.84
N PRO A 186 -5.80 -38.07 29.76
CA PRO A 186 -5.74 -36.72 30.29
C PRO A 186 -5.37 -35.73 29.19
N ASN A 187 -6.01 -34.56 29.23
CA ASN A 187 -5.70 -33.44 28.36
C ASN A 187 -5.67 -32.18 29.22
N TYR A 188 -4.48 -31.65 29.47
CA TYR A 188 -4.27 -30.57 30.43
C TYR A 188 -4.25 -29.20 29.76
N GLN A 189 -4.97 -28.27 30.37
CA GLN A 189 -4.90 -26.84 30.11
C GLN A 189 -4.18 -26.15 31.26
N TYR A 190 -3.20 -25.32 30.92
CA TYR A 190 -2.36 -24.58 31.87
C TYR A 190 -2.69 -23.09 31.81
N TYR A 191 -2.69 -22.42 32.96
CA TYR A 191 -3.05 -21.01 33.12
C TYR A 191 -1.99 -20.31 33.96
N LYS A 192 -1.60 -19.10 33.56
CA LYS A 192 -0.73 -18.25 34.38
C LYS A 192 -1.57 -17.58 35.48
N GLY A 193 -1.10 -17.63 36.72
CA GLY A 193 -1.77 -16.99 37.86
C GLY A 193 -2.00 -15.50 37.63
N SER A 194 -1.02 -14.81 37.06
CA SER A 194 -1.12 -13.38 36.70
C SER A 194 -2.26 -13.07 35.73
N ASP A 195 -2.58 -13.98 34.80
CA ASP A 195 -3.62 -13.78 33.81
C ASP A 195 -5.01 -14.08 34.40
N LEU A 196 -5.08 -15.04 35.32
CA LEU A 196 -6.28 -15.32 36.11
C LEU A 196 -6.60 -14.16 37.06
N ASP A 197 -5.61 -13.58 37.73
CA ASP A 197 -5.79 -12.42 38.60
C ASP A 197 -6.33 -11.19 37.85
N LYS A 198 -5.82 -10.94 36.64
CA LYS A 198 -6.35 -9.88 35.76
C LYS A 198 -7.79 -10.15 35.34
N ALA A 199 -8.12 -11.40 35.01
CA ALA A 199 -9.48 -11.77 34.64
C ALA A 199 -10.47 -11.55 35.80
N VAL A 200 -10.08 -11.89 37.04
CA VAL A 200 -10.88 -11.66 38.25
C VAL A 200 -11.05 -10.16 38.56
N GLY A 201 -10.03 -9.34 38.31
CA GLY A 201 -10.07 -7.89 38.56
C GLY A 201 -11.00 -7.10 37.61
N THR A 202 -11.61 -7.74 36.62
CA THR A 202 -12.52 -7.09 35.65
C THR A 202 -13.96 -7.06 36.18
N THR A 203 -14.72 -5.99 35.92
CA THR A 203 -16.14 -5.91 36.31
C THR A 203 -16.97 -6.88 35.46
N GLY A 204 -17.21 -8.09 35.98
CA GLY A 204 -17.91 -9.19 35.30
C GLY A 204 -17.02 -10.43 35.12
N ASN A 205 -17.54 -11.45 34.44
CA ASN A 205 -16.78 -12.69 34.22
C ASN A 205 -15.66 -12.46 33.18
N GLY A 206 -14.44 -12.16 33.66
CA GLY A 206 -13.28 -11.94 32.81
C GLY A 206 -12.84 -13.19 32.04
N LYS A 207 -11.98 -13.00 31.03
CA LYS A 207 -11.48 -14.08 30.17
C LYS A 207 -9.99 -14.31 30.41
N ALA A 208 -9.57 -15.56 30.48
CA ALA A 208 -8.17 -15.94 30.56
C ALA A 208 -7.80 -16.94 29.47
N SER A 209 -6.64 -16.74 28.87
CA SER A 209 -6.04 -17.70 27.93
C SER A 209 -5.46 -18.89 28.69
N TYR A 210 -5.58 -20.07 28.09
CA TYR A 210 -4.87 -21.26 28.53
C TYR A 210 -3.76 -21.63 27.55
N TYR A 211 -2.88 -22.49 28.00
CA TYR A 211 -1.81 -23.08 27.21
C TYR A 211 -1.98 -24.60 27.22
N SER A 212 -1.66 -25.26 26.12
CA SER A 212 -1.68 -26.72 26.00
C SER A 212 -0.39 -27.20 25.35
N ALA A 213 0.07 -28.40 25.72
CA ALA A 213 1.26 -28.97 25.12
C ALA A 213 1.06 -29.18 23.62
N GLY A 214 2.10 -28.87 22.85
CA GLY A 214 2.15 -29.05 21.41
C GLY A 214 3.54 -28.69 20.89
N THR A 215 3.67 -28.65 19.57
CA THR A 215 4.90 -28.19 18.93
C THR A 215 4.89 -26.67 18.81
N VAL A 216 6.00 -26.04 19.19
CA VAL A 216 6.25 -24.62 18.94
C VAL A 216 7.33 -24.48 17.86
N THR A 217 7.19 -23.48 17.00
CA THR A 217 8.20 -23.15 16.00
C THR A 217 9.13 -22.11 16.58
N VAL A 218 10.41 -22.46 16.75
CA VAL A 218 11.43 -21.58 17.32
C VAL A 218 12.37 -21.14 16.20
N PRO A 219 12.45 -19.83 15.90
CA PRO A 219 13.45 -19.32 14.98
C PRO A 219 14.83 -19.35 15.65
N LYS A 220 15.83 -19.91 14.96
CA LYS A 220 17.23 -19.93 15.37
C LYS A 220 18.05 -19.07 14.41
N THR A 221 19.11 -18.46 14.92
CA THR A 221 20.09 -17.71 14.12
C THR A 221 21.48 -18.07 14.59
N GLU A 222 22.31 -18.52 13.67
CA GLU A 222 23.65 -19.02 13.93
C GLU A 222 24.65 -18.51 12.89
N SER A 223 25.93 -18.77 13.12
CA SER A 223 26.98 -18.37 12.20
C SER A 223 28.16 -19.33 12.16
N TYR A 224 28.67 -19.60 10.96
CA TYR A 224 29.93 -20.30 10.76
C TYR A 224 31.07 -19.30 10.44
N SER A 225 32.19 -19.43 11.16
CA SER A 225 33.39 -18.63 10.92
C SER A 225 34.65 -19.34 11.41
N PRO A 226 35.77 -19.34 10.64
CA PRO A 226 35.91 -18.81 9.29
C PRO A 226 35.45 -19.80 8.21
N CYS A 227 34.79 -19.30 7.16
CA CYS A 227 34.35 -20.08 6.00
C CYS A 227 35.09 -19.68 4.72
N LEU A 228 35.31 -20.64 3.82
CA LEU A 228 35.68 -20.41 2.42
C LEU A 228 34.42 -20.43 1.56
N ILE A 229 34.25 -19.46 0.67
CA ILE A 229 33.08 -19.36 -0.21
C ILE A 229 33.46 -19.75 -1.64
N THR A 230 32.72 -20.69 -2.22
CA THR A 230 32.81 -21.04 -3.63
C THR A 230 31.68 -20.34 -4.38
N ARG A 231 31.99 -19.80 -5.56
CA ARG A 231 31.03 -19.10 -6.42
C ARG A 231 30.91 -19.77 -7.77
N ASP A 232 29.74 -19.65 -8.38
CA ASP A 232 29.46 -20.12 -9.73
C ASP A 232 29.98 -19.14 -10.81
N LYS A 233 29.73 -19.49 -12.09
CA LYS A 233 30.12 -18.70 -13.27
C LYS A 233 29.44 -17.31 -13.33
N ASN A 234 28.36 -17.12 -12.58
CA ASN A 234 27.58 -15.90 -12.50
C ASN A 234 27.90 -15.10 -11.22
N ASN A 235 28.99 -15.46 -10.51
CA ASN A 235 29.45 -14.86 -9.27
C ASN A 235 28.45 -15.01 -8.09
N ARG A 236 27.53 -15.97 -8.16
CA ARG A 236 26.61 -16.33 -7.07
C ARG A 236 27.24 -17.39 -6.18
N VAL A 237 26.83 -17.45 -4.91
CA VAL A 237 27.36 -18.44 -3.97
C VAL A 237 26.83 -19.83 -4.30
N SER A 238 27.72 -20.79 -4.51
CA SER A 238 27.39 -22.18 -4.87
C SER A 238 27.62 -23.15 -3.72
N SER A 239 28.65 -22.91 -2.92
CA SER A 239 28.92 -23.68 -1.69
C SER A 239 29.74 -22.85 -0.72
N PHE A 240 29.78 -23.28 0.53
CA PHE A 240 30.78 -22.80 1.49
C PHE A 240 31.37 -23.95 2.30
N THR A 241 32.62 -23.80 2.69
CA THR A 241 33.33 -24.77 3.51
C THR A 241 33.64 -24.15 4.87
N TYR A 242 33.19 -24.78 5.94
CA TYR A 242 33.51 -24.42 7.32
C TYR A 242 34.51 -25.42 7.87
N THR A 243 35.57 -24.96 8.54
CA THR A 243 36.53 -25.82 9.23
C THR A 243 36.57 -25.42 10.70
N PRO A 244 36.00 -26.24 11.61
CA PRO A 244 36.09 -26.00 13.05
C PRO A 244 37.54 -26.15 13.53
N ALA A 245 37.87 -25.54 14.67
CA ALA A 245 39.23 -25.53 15.21
C ALA A 245 39.79 -26.94 15.52
N ASP A 246 38.91 -27.87 15.88
CA ASP A 246 39.26 -29.23 16.34
C ASP A 246 38.58 -30.35 15.53
N GLY A 247 38.23 -30.11 14.25
CA GLY A 247 37.52 -31.11 13.45
C GLY A 247 37.72 -31.00 11.94
N ASP A 248 37.12 -31.95 11.22
CA ASP A 248 37.19 -32.03 9.78
C ASP A 248 36.42 -30.90 9.08
N SER A 249 36.90 -30.49 7.91
CA SER A 249 36.23 -29.53 7.06
C SER A 249 34.86 -30.05 6.59
N GLN A 250 33.82 -29.23 6.72
CA GLN A 250 32.46 -29.52 6.28
C GLN A 250 32.12 -28.62 5.09
N GLU A 251 31.62 -29.21 4.00
CA GLU A 251 31.16 -28.49 2.82
C GLU A 251 29.62 -28.46 2.77
N PHE A 252 29.08 -27.28 2.50
CA PHE A 252 27.65 -27.03 2.39
C PHE A 252 27.30 -26.58 0.98
N ALA A 253 26.48 -27.36 0.29
CA ALA A 253 25.91 -26.97 -0.98
C ALA A 253 24.85 -25.87 -0.76
N VAL A 254 24.97 -24.77 -1.50
CA VAL A 254 24.06 -23.63 -1.40
C VAL A 254 23.15 -23.62 -2.63
N THR A 255 21.86 -23.71 -2.38
CA THR A 255 20.80 -23.52 -3.37
C THR A 255 20.47 -22.03 -3.48
N THR A 256 20.52 -21.51 -4.70
CA THR A 256 20.06 -20.14 -4.98
C THR A 256 18.56 -20.17 -5.27
N LYS A 257 17.77 -19.42 -4.51
CA LYS A 257 16.35 -19.19 -4.75
C LYS A 257 16.15 -17.77 -5.23
N THR A 258 15.39 -17.60 -6.31
CA THR A 258 14.88 -16.29 -6.72
C THR A 258 13.46 -16.18 -6.20
N ILE A 259 13.22 -15.22 -5.31
CA ILE A 259 11.90 -14.95 -4.75
C ILE A 259 11.44 -13.62 -5.33
N THR A 260 10.23 -13.61 -5.88
CA THR A 260 9.57 -12.40 -6.36
C THR A 260 8.57 -11.96 -5.30
N ASP A 261 8.59 -10.67 -4.94
CA ASP A 261 7.52 -10.08 -4.14
C ASP A 261 6.32 -9.77 -5.04
N ASP A 262 5.50 -10.81 -5.27
CA ASP A 262 4.32 -10.72 -6.14
C ASP A 262 3.30 -9.69 -5.63
N ALA A 263 3.21 -9.47 -4.32
CA ALA A 263 2.29 -8.49 -3.74
C ALA A 263 2.73 -7.06 -4.08
N ALA A 264 4.00 -6.74 -3.86
CA ALA A 264 4.56 -5.43 -4.20
C ALA A 264 4.53 -5.16 -5.72
N TYR A 265 4.80 -6.18 -6.54
CA TYR A 265 4.68 -6.06 -7.99
C TYR A 265 3.24 -5.81 -8.44
N ASN A 266 2.26 -6.55 -7.91
CA ASN A 266 0.85 -6.38 -8.24
C ASN A 266 0.32 -5.02 -7.81
N ASP A 267 0.74 -4.51 -6.65
CA ASP A 267 0.40 -3.16 -6.18
C ASP A 267 0.92 -2.09 -7.13
N ALA A 268 2.20 -2.18 -7.52
CA ALA A 268 2.80 -1.28 -8.51
C ALA A 268 2.12 -1.36 -9.89
N MET A 269 1.68 -2.55 -10.30
CA MET A 269 0.95 -2.74 -11.55
C MET A 269 -0.45 -2.11 -11.51
N ASN A 270 -1.13 -2.18 -10.38
CA ASN A 270 -2.43 -1.52 -10.19
C ASN A 270 -2.29 0.00 -10.28
N GLU A 271 -1.27 0.57 -9.62
CA GLU A 271 -0.95 2.00 -9.69
C GLU A 271 -0.64 2.43 -11.13
N TYR A 272 0.19 1.67 -11.85
CA TYR A 272 0.48 1.92 -13.27
C TYR A 272 -0.80 1.91 -14.12
N THR A 273 -1.68 0.92 -13.92
CA THR A 273 -2.94 0.80 -14.67
C THR A 273 -3.83 2.02 -14.44
N TYR A 274 -3.92 2.49 -13.20
CA TYR A 274 -4.68 3.68 -12.85
C TYR A 274 -4.08 4.95 -13.46
N GLN A 275 -2.76 5.13 -13.38
CA GLN A 275 -2.07 6.27 -14.00
C GLN A 275 -2.23 6.27 -15.52
N ASN A 276 -2.18 5.10 -16.17
CA ASN A 276 -2.42 5.00 -17.61
C ASN A 276 -3.85 5.39 -17.98
N TYR A 277 -4.84 4.97 -17.21
CA TYR A 277 -6.23 5.38 -17.41
C TYR A 277 -6.41 6.91 -17.29
N LEU A 278 -5.79 7.54 -16.29
CA LEU A 278 -5.83 9.00 -16.13
C LEU A 278 -5.14 9.71 -17.29
N TYR A 279 -3.99 9.20 -17.73
CA TYR A 279 -3.27 9.73 -18.89
C TYR A 279 -4.13 9.68 -20.15
N GLU A 280 -4.73 8.53 -20.46
CA GLU A 280 -5.61 8.37 -21.63
C GLU A 280 -6.82 9.30 -21.54
N GLN A 281 -7.43 9.44 -20.36
CA GLN A 281 -8.54 10.37 -20.15
C GLN A 281 -8.12 11.83 -20.41
N GLN A 282 -6.99 12.26 -19.87
CA GLN A 282 -6.48 13.63 -20.05
C GLN A 282 -6.11 13.90 -21.50
N MET A 283 -5.44 12.97 -22.18
CA MET A 283 -5.15 13.06 -23.61
C MET A 283 -6.42 13.19 -24.45
N ASN A 284 -7.45 12.38 -24.17
CA ASN A 284 -8.74 12.47 -24.86
C ASN A 284 -9.42 13.81 -24.62
N GLN A 285 -9.36 14.35 -23.40
CA GLN A 285 -9.89 15.68 -23.08
C GLN A 285 -9.15 16.80 -23.82
N ILE A 286 -7.82 16.76 -23.87
CA ILE A 286 -7.00 17.75 -24.60
C ILE A 286 -7.31 17.69 -26.09
N ASN A 287 -7.38 16.50 -26.67
CA ASN A 287 -7.73 16.31 -28.08
C ASN A 287 -9.14 16.85 -28.40
N ALA A 288 -10.12 16.56 -27.54
CA ALA A 288 -11.49 17.07 -27.69
C ALA A 288 -11.55 18.60 -27.61
N LYS A 289 -10.90 19.20 -26.60
CA LYS A 289 -10.83 20.66 -26.45
C LYS A 289 -10.12 21.32 -27.63
N THR A 290 -9.02 20.74 -28.08
CA THR A 290 -8.27 21.24 -29.26
C THR A 290 -9.17 21.24 -30.49
N SER A 291 -9.94 20.17 -30.72
CA SER A 291 -10.89 20.11 -31.82
C SER A 291 -11.99 21.17 -31.73
N VAL A 292 -12.48 21.48 -30.53
CA VAL A 292 -13.49 22.53 -30.31
C VAL A 292 -12.90 23.91 -30.58
N VAL A 293 -11.73 24.23 -30.04
CA VAL A 293 -11.04 25.52 -30.26
C VAL A 293 -10.75 25.72 -31.74
N GLN A 294 -10.30 24.68 -32.46
CA GLN A 294 -10.09 24.74 -33.91
C GLN A 294 -11.39 24.93 -34.70
N ALA A 295 -12.51 24.35 -34.25
CA ALA A 295 -13.81 24.59 -34.87
C ALA A 295 -14.28 26.04 -34.65
N GLN A 296 -14.13 26.57 -33.43
CA GLN A 296 -14.49 27.94 -33.10
C GLN A 296 -13.63 28.97 -33.86
N ASP A 297 -12.31 28.75 -33.98
CA ASP A 297 -11.45 29.67 -34.76
C ASP A 297 -11.86 29.69 -36.24
N ARG A 298 -12.20 28.54 -36.83
CA ARG A 298 -12.73 28.47 -38.20
C ARG A 298 -14.05 29.22 -38.37
N GLU A 299 -14.96 29.13 -37.40
CA GLU A 299 -16.23 29.85 -37.43
C GLU A 299 -16.01 31.37 -37.36
N LEU A 300 -15.15 31.82 -36.45
CA LEU A 300 -14.79 33.22 -36.30
C LEU A 300 -14.09 33.78 -37.54
N GLU A 301 -13.20 33.00 -38.17
CA GLU A 301 -12.56 33.39 -39.42
C GLU A 301 -13.58 33.57 -40.55
N LEU A 302 -14.57 32.68 -40.63
CA LEU A 302 -15.63 32.77 -41.64
C LEU A 302 -16.53 33.99 -41.41
N ARG A 303 -16.88 34.29 -40.16
CA ARG A 303 -17.63 35.49 -39.80
C ARG A 303 -16.83 36.77 -40.08
N LEU A 304 -15.53 36.78 -39.83
CA LEU A 304 -14.65 37.92 -40.15
C LEU A 304 -14.63 38.19 -41.66
N LYS A 305 -14.52 37.15 -42.49
CA LYS A 305 -14.58 37.28 -43.97
C LYS A 305 -15.93 37.85 -44.46
N GLN A 306 -17.03 37.48 -43.81
CA GLN A 306 -18.35 38.05 -44.11
C GLN A 306 -18.40 39.54 -43.76
N LEU A 307 -17.92 39.93 -42.57
CA LEU A 307 -17.84 41.33 -42.15
C LEU A 307 -16.94 42.17 -43.08
N ASP A 308 -15.80 41.64 -43.53
CA ASP A 308 -14.95 42.31 -44.52
C ASP A 308 -15.68 42.55 -45.84
N THR A 309 -16.50 41.59 -46.28
CA THR A 309 -17.33 41.74 -47.48
C THR A 309 -18.40 42.82 -47.28
N GLU A 310 -19.07 42.83 -46.13
CA GLU A 310 -20.04 43.88 -45.78
C GLU A 310 -19.40 45.26 -45.66
N HIS A 311 -18.22 45.36 -45.05
CA HIS A 311 -17.45 46.59 -44.92
C HIS A 311 -17.17 47.21 -46.29
N ASN A 312 -16.65 46.42 -47.22
CA ASN A 312 -16.36 46.85 -48.58
C ASN A 312 -17.62 47.32 -49.33
N ALA A 313 -18.75 46.61 -49.15
CA ALA A 313 -20.03 47.01 -49.73
C ALA A 313 -20.54 48.34 -49.17
N VAL A 314 -20.53 48.50 -47.85
CA VAL A 314 -20.95 49.75 -47.17
C VAL A 314 -20.03 50.92 -47.53
N GLN A 315 -18.72 50.68 -47.62
CA GLN A 315 -17.74 51.68 -48.04
C GLN A 315 -18.03 52.17 -49.46
N THR A 316 -18.29 51.26 -50.39
CA THR A 316 -18.65 51.60 -51.77
C THR A 316 -19.97 52.41 -51.83
N GLU A 317 -20.99 52.00 -51.06
CA GLU A 317 -22.23 52.77 -50.95
C GLU A 317 -21.98 54.18 -50.40
N MET A 318 -21.15 54.29 -49.36
CA MET A 318 -20.82 55.55 -48.71
C MET A 318 -20.12 56.52 -49.66
N GLU A 319 -19.18 56.03 -50.50
CA GLU A 319 -18.52 56.83 -51.54
C GLU A 319 -19.51 57.33 -52.60
N SER A 320 -20.44 56.47 -53.02
CA SER A 320 -21.50 56.85 -53.97
C SER A 320 -22.41 57.94 -53.40
N VAL A 321 -22.83 57.82 -52.13
CA VAL A 321 -23.69 58.81 -51.46
C VAL A 321 -22.92 60.11 -51.23
N LYS A 322 -21.65 60.03 -50.86
CA LYS A 322 -20.77 61.20 -50.68
C LYS A 322 -20.62 61.99 -51.98
N ALA A 323 -20.47 61.31 -53.12
CA ALA A 323 -20.43 61.95 -54.43
C ALA A 323 -21.74 62.69 -54.75
N VAL A 324 -22.89 62.09 -54.45
CA VAL A 324 -24.22 62.73 -54.62
C VAL A 324 -24.39 63.94 -53.71
N CYS A 325 -23.99 63.84 -52.44
CA CYS A 325 -24.00 64.97 -51.51
C CYS A 325 -23.15 66.13 -52.05
N LYS A 326 -21.91 65.85 -52.48
CA LYS A 326 -21.00 66.86 -53.02
C LYS A 326 -21.59 67.58 -54.24
N LYS A 327 -22.16 66.81 -55.18
CA LYS A 327 -22.82 67.36 -56.38
C LYS A 327 -23.99 68.27 -56.01
N ASN A 328 -24.87 67.83 -55.10
CA ASN A 328 -26.01 68.64 -54.65
C ASN A 328 -25.58 69.94 -53.96
N THR A 329 -24.48 69.91 -53.21
CA THR A 329 -23.89 71.10 -52.58
C THR A 329 -23.33 72.06 -53.63
N GLU A 330 -22.55 71.56 -54.60
CA GLU A 330 -22.02 72.36 -55.71
C GLU A 330 -23.13 72.99 -56.56
N ASP A 331 -24.17 72.23 -56.89
CA ASP A 331 -25.32 72.72 -57.67
C ASP A 331 -26.10 73.80 -56.88
N SER A 332 -26.24 73.63 -55.56
CA SER A 332 -26.83 74.66 -54.69
C SER A 332 -25.98 75.93 -54.71
N PHE A 333 -24.66 75.85 -54.55
CA PHE A 333 -23.77 77.01 -54.60
C PHE A 333 -23.79 77.74 -55.95
N LYS A 334 -23.83 77.00 -57.06
CA LYS A 334 -23.93 77.58 -58.41
C LYS A 334 -25.26 78.26 -58.69
N THR A 335 -26.32 77.90 -57.98
CA THR A 335 -27.64 78.51 -58.14
C THR A 335 -27.75 79.84 -57.39
N PHE A 336 -26.86 80.10 -56.42
CA PHE A 336 -26.82 81.31 -55.60
C PHE A 336 -25.64 82.25 -55.91
N ALA A 337 -24.78 81.91 -56.87
CA ALA A 337 -23.64 82.72 -57.32
C ALA A 337 -23.91 83.29 -58.72
#